data_AF-A0A7Y5UT67-F1
#
_entry.id   AF-A0A7Y5UT67-F1
#
_cell.length_a   1.000
_cell.length_b   1.000
_cell.length_c   1.000
_cell.angle_alpha   90.00
_cell.angle_beta   90.00
_cell.angle_gamma   90.00
#
_symmetry.space_group_name_H-M   'P 1'
#
loop_
_entity.id
_entity.type
_entity.pdbx_description
1 polymer ?
#
loop_
_entity_poly.entity_id
_entity_poly.type
_entity_poly.pdbx_seq_one_letter_code
_entity_poly.pdbx_strand_id
1 'polypeptide(L)'
;MSQSSRIQLCPTILATFGLLALASAARAQVDVSAWGQFRLHSAWHREAFADVRAGSDFTLALRADGSLVAWGDNYEYQCEVPELPAGQRYTSASGGLEHAVAVRSDGQIVVWGGSSAGQHSVPPLAPGRLAVTVDAGGSFTLALLD
;
A
#
# COMPACT_ATOMS: atom_id res chain seq x y z
N MET A 1 -21.66 -66.61 -33.80
CA MET A 1 -20.96 -65.49 -34.48
C MET A 1 -21.20 -64.23 -33.67
N SER A 2 -20.13 -63.55 -33.24
CA SER A 2 -20.11 -62.16 -32.71
C SER A 2 -20.88 -61.90 -31.40
N GLN A 3 -20.36 -61.27 -30.35
CA GLN A 3 -19.05 -60.74 -30.02
C GLN A 3 -18.95 -60.72 -28.48
N SER A 4 -17.75 -60.98 -27.98
CA SER A 4 -17.36 -60.96 -26.57
C SER A 4 -16.96 -59.54 -26.17
N SER A 5 -17.55 -58.99 -25.11
CA SER A 5 -17.00 -57.80 -24.45
C SER A 5 -16.99 -58.04 -22.95
N ARG A 6 -15.81 -58.41 -22.46
CA ARG A 6 -15.51 -58.69 -21.07
C ARG A 6 -15.49 -57.38 -20.29
N ILE A 7 -16.25 -57.32 -19.20
CA ILE A 7 -16.10 -56.31 -18.15
C ILE A 7 -14.79 -56.63 -17.43
N GLN A 8 -13.72 -55.90 -17.74
CA GLN A 8 -12.50 -55.89 -16.92
C GLN A 8 -12.64 -54.82 -15.85
N LEU A 9 -12.99 -55.25 -14.64
CA LEU A 9 -12.68 -54.49 -13.43
C LEU A 9 -11.18 -54.65 -13.16
N CYS A 10 -10.46 -53.54 -12.99
CA CYS A 10 -9.20 -53.53 -12.26
C CYS A 10 -9.11 -52.26 -11.40
N PRO A 11 -8.50 -52.33 -10.20
CA PRO A 11 -8.87 -51.49 -9.07
C PRO A 11 -7.85 -50.39 -8.76
N THR A 12 -8.28 -49.40 -7.97
CA THR A 12 -7.45 -48.54 -7.11
C THR A 12 -6.56 -47.50 -7.79
N ILE A 13 -7.02 -46.24 -7.88
CA ILE A 13 -6.17 -45.07 -7.60
C ILE A 13 -7.02 -44.06 -6.82
N LEU A 14 -6.82 -44.04 -5.49
CA LEU A 14 -7.04 -42.85 -4.67
C LEU A 14 -6.00 -41.81 -5.13
N ALA A 15 -6.45 -40.64 -5.59
CA ALA A 15 -5.59 -39.47 -5.69
C ALA A 15 -6.44 -38.23 -5.40
N THR A 16 -6.32 -37.78 -4.14
CA THR A 16 -6.30 -36.37 -3.73
C THR A 16 -7.08 -35.39 -4.60
N PHE A 17 -8.25 -34.96 -4.11
CA PHE A 17 -8.79 -33.65 -4.46
C PHE A 17 -7.78 -32.60 -3.99
N GLY A 18 -6.83 -32.29 -4.86
CA GLY A 18 -5.91 -31.18 -4.70
C GLY A 18 -6.72 -29.92 -4.53
N LEU A 19 -6.55 -29.30 -3.38
CA LEU A 19 -6.95 -27.94 -3.08
C LEU A 19 -6.41 -27.05 -4.22
N LEU A 20 -7.25 -26.72 -5.20
CA LEU A 20 -6.96 -25.68 -6.17
C LEU A 20 -7.05 -24.36 -5.42
N ALA A 21 -6.02 -24.04 -4.65
CA ALA A 21 -5.76 -22.67 -4.26
C ALA A 21 -5.57 -21.93 -5.58
N LEU A 22 -6.61 -21.22 -6.02
CA LEU A 22 -6.46 -20.12 -6.95
C LEU A 22 -5.54 -19.12 -6.24
N ALA A 23 -4.23 -19.33 -6.35
CA ALA A 23 -3.28 -18.25 -6.24
C ALA A 23 -3.66 -17.32 -7.39
N SER A 24 -4.54 -16.35 -7.09
CA SER A 24 -4.54 -15.10 -7.83
C SER A 24 -3.09 -14.67 -7.78
N ALA A 25 -2.34 -14.92 -8.86
CA ALA A 25 -1.06 -14.28 -9.05
C ALA A 25 -1.41 -12.81 -9.04
N ALA A 26 -1.23 -12.17 -7.88
CA ALA A 26 -1.55 -10.78 -7.65
C ALA A 26 -0.86 -10.03 -8.78
N ARG A 27 -1.65 -9.60 -9.77
CA ARG A 27 -1.11 -8.92 -10.93
C ARG A 27 -0.58 -7.62 -10.36
N ALA A 28 0.75 -7.50 -10.31
CA ALA A 28 1.40 -6.33 -9.77
C ALA A 28 0.71 -5.10 -10.37
N GLN A 29 0.23 -4.17 -9.54
CA GLN A 29 -0.50 -2.99 -10.00
C GLN A 29 0.49 -2.06 -10.71
N VAL A 30 0.75 -2.32 -11.99
CA VAL A 30 1.82 -1.66 -12.76
C VAL A 30 1.44 -0.25 -13.19
N ASP A 31 0.15 0.09 -13.20
CA ASP A 31 -0.33 1.38 -13.70
C ASP A 31 -1.26 2.13 -12.74
N VAL A 32 -0.98 3.42 -12.56
CA VAL A 32 -1.84 4.40 -11.90
C VAL A 32 -2.28 5.40 -12.95
N SER A 33 -3.59 5.48 -13.20
CA SER A 33 -4.18 6.48 -14.09
C SER A 33 -4.83 7.59 -13.26
N ALA A 34 -4.48 8.84 -13.53
CA ALA A 34 -5.06 10.01 -12.86
C ALA A 34 -5.85 10.89 -13.84
N TRP A 35 -6.97 11.45 -13.39
CA TRP A 35 -7.81 12.40 -14.13
C TRP A 35 -8.17 13.57 -13.20
N GLY A 36 -8.27 14.78 -13.75
CA GLY A 36 -8.49 16.01 -12.97
C GLY A 36 -7.48 17.12 -13.31
N GLN A 37 -7.27 18.07 -12.39
CA GLN A 37 -6.38 19.21 -12.55
C GLN A 37 -4.91 18.80 -12.72
N PHE A 38 -4.49 17.66 -12.14
CA PHE A 38 -3.16 17.10 -12.28
C PHE A 38 -3.23 15.73 -12.95
N ARG A 39 -2.56 15.57 -14.09
CA ARG A 39 -2.48 14.30 -14.83
C ARG A 39 -1.11 13.67 -14.68
N LEU A 40 -1.08 12.38 -14.34
CA LEU A 40 0.12 11.55 -14.38
C LEU A 40 -0.11 10.30 -15.21
N HIS A 41 0.95 9.87 -15.88
CA HIS A 41 0.99 8.62 -16.63
C HIS A 41 2.16 7.80 -16.08
N SER A 42 1.84 6.72 -15.37
CA SER A 42 2.80 5.83 -14.70
C SER A 42 3.67 5.00 -15.64
N ALA A 43 3.51 5.13 -16.97
CA ALA A 43 4.20 4.32 -17.98
C ALA A 43 5.75 4.39 -17.94
N TRP A 44 6.33 5.17 -17.03
CA TRP A 44 7.76 5.32 -16.80
C TRP A 44 8.28 4.59 -15.55
N HIS A 45 7.41 4.04 -14.69
CA HIS A 45 7.83 3.36 -13.47
C HIS A 45 7.81 1.84 -13.66
N ARG A 46 8.99 1.21 -13.62
CA ARG A 46 9.14 -0.26 -13.71
C ARG A 46 8.64 -1.00 -12.46
N GLU A 47 8.16 -0.27 -11.46
CA GLU A 47 7.81 -0.78 -10.13
C GLU A 47 6.31 -0.69 -9.91
N ALA A 48 5.73 -1.76 -9.37
CA ALA A 48 4.30 -1.81 -9.09
C ALA A 48 3.93 -0.98 -7.87
N PHE A 49 2.75 -0.37 -7.91
CA PHE A 49 2.15 0.33 -6.79
C PHE A 49 1.39 -0.66 -5.90
N ALA A 50 1.48 -0.48 -4.59
CA ALA A 50 0.74 -1.23 -3.59
C ALA A 50 -0.52 -0.49 -3.12
N ASP A 51 -0.48 0.85 -3.12
CA ASP A 51 -1.60 1.69 -2.67
C ASP A 51 -1.51 3.12 -3.23
N VAL A 52 -2.64 3.83 -3.28
CA VAL A 52 -2.73 5.24 -3.67
C VAL A 52 -3.67 5.98 -2.70
N ARG A 53 -3.24 7.12 -2.20
CA ARG A 53 -3.93 7.92 -1.18
C ARG A 53 -4.04 9.37 -1.63
N ALA A 54 -5.24 9.93 -1.53
CA ALA A 54 -5.47 11.34 -1.85
C ALA A 54 -5.40 12.18 -0.57
N GLY A 55 -4.69 13.31 -0.63
CA GLY A 55 -4.93 14.46 0.24
C GLY A 55 -5.90 15.45 -0.41
N SER A 56 -5.97 16.70 0.07
CA SER A 56 -6.85 17.72 -0.52
C SER A 56 -6.51 17.99 -1.99
N ASP A 57 -5.26 18.37 -2.25
CA ASP A 57 -4.80 18.79 -3.58
C ASP A 57 -3.50 18.08 -4.00
N PHE A 58 -3.13 17.02 -3.29
CA PHE A 58 -1.98 16.17 -3.58
C PHE A 58 -2.34 14.69 -3.45
N THR A 59 -1.47 13.83 -3.98
CA THR A 59 -1.61 12.38 -3.94
C THR A 59 -0.31 11.75 -3.48
N LEU A 60 -0.42 10.67 -2.70
CA LEU A 60 0.67 9.78 -2.34
C LEU A 60 0.44 8.43 -3.00
N ALA A 61 1.49 7.79 -3.52
CA ALA A 61 1.43 6.41 -3.97
C ALA A 61 2.53 5.60 -3.30
N LEU A 62 2.11 4.54 -2.60
CA LEU A 62 3.00 3.57 -1.97
C LEU A 62 3.37 2.53 -3.01
N ARG A 63 4.67 2.35 -3.23
CA ARG A 63 5.20 1.31 -4.11
C ARG A 63 5.38 -0.01 -3.38
N ALA A 64 5.45 -1.10 -4.14
CA ALA A 64 5.64 -2.45 -3.60
C ALA A 64 7.01 -2.67 -2.92
N ASP A 65 8.02 -1.85 -3.26
CA ASP A 65 9.30 -1.82 -2.55
C ASP A 65 9.24 -1.05 -1.22
N GLY A 66 8.10 -0.39 -0.96
CA GLY A 66 7.83 0.43 0.21
C GLY A 66 8.46 1.84 0.15
N SER A 67 8.81 2.32 -1.04
CA SER A 67 9.01 3.76 -1.27
C SER A 67 7.68 4.48 -1.47
N LEU A 68 7.66 5.78 -1.18
CA LEU A 68 6.52 6.66 -1.45
C LEU A 68 6.90 7.65 -2.55
N VAL A 69 5.96 7.90 -3.45
CA VAL A 69 6.02 9.04 -4.36
C VAL A 69 4.81 9.93 -4.13
N ALA A 70 4.99 11.23 -4.35
CA ALA A 70 3.96 12.22 -4.17
C ALA A 70 3.90 13.20 -5.33
N TRP A 71 2.72 13.73 -5.59
CA TRP A 71 2.50 14.73 -6.64
C TRP A 71 1.23 15.55 -6.38
N GLY A 72 1.13 16.70 -7.05
CA GLY A 72 0.04 17.66 -6.90
C GLY A 72 0.54 18.95 -6.30
N ASP A 73 -0.26 19.59 -5.48
CA ASP A 73 0.14 20.80 -4.78
C ASP A 73 1.31 20.54 -3.81
N ASN A 74 2.26 21.47 -3.74
CA ASN A 74 3.42 21.38 -2.87
C ASN A 74 3.73 22.72 -2.14
N TYR A 75 2.75 23.62 -1.97
CA TYR A 75 3.00 24.90 -1.29
C TYR A 75 3.50 24.74 0.15
N GLU A 76 3.06 23.69 0.85
CA GLU A 76 3.48 23.40 2.23
C GLU A 76 4.45 22.21 2.30
N TYR A 77 5.10 21.83 1.19
CA TYR A 77 6.05 20.72 1.12
C TYR A 77 5.43 19.31 1.31
N GLN A 78 4.12 19.15 1.18
CA GLN A 78 3.43 17.85 1.32
C GLN A 78 3.83 16.78 0.29
N CYS A 79 4.39 17.18 -0.86
CA CYS A 79 4.95 16.25 -1.85
C CYS A 79 6.43 15.91 -1.62
N GLU A 80 7.09 16.53 -0.63
CA GLU A 80 8.48 16.22 -0.29
C GLU A 80 8.55 15.03 0.67
N VAL A 81 8.41 13.84 0.10
CA VAL A 81 8.48 12.57 0.85
C VAL A 81 9.85 12.45 1.55
N PRO A 82 9.89 12.28 2.88
CA PRO A 82 11.15 12.15 3.61
C PRO A 82 11.98 10.93 3.20
N GLU A 83 13.31 11.07 3.19
CA GLU A 83 14.20 9.93 3.01
C GLU A 83 14.15 8.99 4.22
N LEU A 84 14.22 7.68 3.94
CA LEU A 84 14.22 6.66 4.98
C LEU A 84 15.65 6.25 5.36
N PRO A 85 15.89 5.89 6.63
CA PRO A 85 17.12 5.21 7.02
C PRO A 85 17.32 3.92 6.22
N ALA A 86 18.58 3.55 5.99
CA ALA A 86 18.91 2.36 5.20
C ALA A 86 18.20 1.10 5.74
N GLY A 87 17.56 0.36 4.84
CA GLY A 87 16.82 -0.87 5.16
C GLY A 87 15.38 -0.66 5.64
N GLN A 88 14.95 0.59 5.83
CA GLN A 88 13.58 0.92 6.19
C GLN A 88 12.71 1.19 4.97
N ARG A 89 11.42 0.93 5.13
CA ARG A 89 10.40 1.16 4.11
C ARG A 89 9.13 1.71 4.73
N TYR A 90 8.31 2.40 3.94
CA TYR A 90 6.95 2.76 4.31
C TYR A 90 6.03 1.56 4.18
N THR A 91 5.07 1.44 5.10
CA THR A 91 4.09 0.35 5.15
C THR A 91 2.65 0.85 5.05
N SER A 92 2.42 2.13 5.39
CA SER A 92 1.13 2.81 5.30
C SER A 92 1.37 4.29 5.09
N ALA A 93 0.47 4.97 4.38
CA ALA A 93 0.47 6.41 4.25
C ALA A 93 -0.96 6.97 4.17
N SER A 94 -1.14 8.25 4.48
CA SER A 94 -2.39 8.98 4.27
C SER A 94 -2.12 10.48 4.10
N GLY A 95 -2.96 11.17 3.33
CA GLY A 95 -2.87 12.59 3.05
C GLY A 95 -4.01 13.36 3.73
N GLY A 96 -3.68 14.44 4.43
CA GLY A 96 -4.62 15.38 5.01
C GLY A 96 -4.89 16.57 4.09
N LEU A 97 -5.22 17.74 4.67
CA LEU A 97 -5.43 18.98 3.91
C LEU A 97 -4.10 19.46 3.30
N GLU A 98 -3.13 19.71 4.17
CA GLU A 98 -1.81 20.28 3.83
C GLU A 98 -0.67 19.39 4.35
N HIS A 99 -0.97 18.29 5.04
CA HIS A 99 0.05 17.42 5.64
C HIS A 99 -0.08 15.99 5.13
N ALA A 100 1.02 15.25 5.21
CA ALA A 100 1.09 13.84 4.88
C ALA A 100 1.64 13.07 6.08
N VAL A 101 1.17 11.83 6.25
CA VAL A 101 1.60 10.94 7.32
C VAL A 101 1.90 9.56 6.76
N ALA A 102 2.92 8.89 7.30
CA ALA A 102 3.24 7.52 6.97
C ALA A 102 3.75 6.73 8.18
N VAL A 103 3.63 5.40 8.09
CA VAL A 103 4.23 4.44 9.03
C VAL A 103 5.44 3.79 8.36
N ARG A 104 6.54 3.73 9.09
CA ARG A 104 7.75 3.00 8.72
C ARG A 104 7.70 1.55 9.17
N SER A 105 8.53 0.71 8.57
CA SER A 105 8.66 -0.72 8.92
C SER A 105 9.11 -1.01 10.35
N ASP A 106 9.65 -0.04 11.09
CA ASP A 106 9.90 -0.11 12.54
C ASP A 106 8.74 0.41 13.41
N GLY A 107 7.60 0.71 12.81
CA GLY A 107 6.42 1.22 13.51
C GLY A 107 6.50 2.70 13.90
N GLN A 108 7.53 3.43 13.45
CA GLN A 108 7.61 4.86 13.67
C GLN A 108 6.68 5.61 12.71
N ILE A 109 6.01 6.64 13.23
CA ILE A 109 5.19 7.56 12.42
C ILE A 109 6.06 8.70 11.95
N VAL A 110 5.94 9.04 10.67
CA VAL A 110 6.56 10.21 10.05
C VAL A 110 5.45 11.13 9.55
N VAL A 111 5.51 12.41 9.91
CA VAL A 111 4.59 13.44 9.42
C VAL A 111 5.41 14.55 8.76
N TRP A 112 4.94 15.04 7.62
CA TRP A 112 5.56 16.15 6.89
C TRP A 112 4.48 17.00 6.19
N GLY A 113 4.88 18.12 5.60
CA GLY A 113 3.98 19.08 4.97
C GLY A 113 3.62 20.27 5.88
N GLY A 114 2.44 20.84 5.70
CA GLY A 114 1.87 21.94 6.47
C GLY A 114 1.86 21.67 7.97
N SER A 115 2.25 22.69 8.72
CA SER A 115 2.48 22.63 10.18
C SER A 115 1.54 23.53 10.98
N SER A 116 0.64 24.24 10.29
CA SER A 116 -0.14 25.38 10.82
C SER A 116 -1.05 25.02 12.00
N ALA A 117 -1.46 23.75 12.15
CA ALA A 117 -2.34 23.28 13.23
C ALA A 117 -1.69 22.26 14.19
N GLY A 118 -0.36 22.14 14.21
CA GLY A 118 0.33 21.18 15.08
C GLY A 118 0.28 19.73 14.59
N GLN A 119 -0.06 19.48 13.32
CA GLN A 119 -0.14 18.14 12.73
C GLN A 119 1.21 17.38 12.80
N HIS A 120 2.34 18.09 12.95
CA HIS A 120 3.66 17.48 13.14
C HIS A 120 3.88 16.87 14.54
N SER A 121 2.98 17.13 15.49
CA SER A 121 3.09 16.62 16.85
C SER A 121 2.52 15.20 16.91
N VAL A 122 3.32 14.21 16.56
CA VAL A 122 2.99 12.80 16.85
C VAL A 122 2.93 12.65 18.38
N PRO A 123 1.79 12.24 18.96
CA PRO A 123 1.71 12.00 20.39
C PRO A 123 2.73 10.93 20.81
N PRO A 124 3.39 11.06 21.97
CA PRO A 124 4.26 10.01 22.48
C PRO A 124 3.49 8.69 22.54
N LEU A 125 3.94 7.69 21.78
CA LEU A 125 3.38 6.36 21.86
C LEU A 125 3.72 5.76 23.23
N ALA A 126 2.81 4.96 23.79
CA ALA A 126 3.10 4.26 25.04
C ALA A 126 4.34 3.35 24.85
N PRO A 127 5.18 3.19 25.88
CA PRO A 127 6.41 2.41 25.75
C PRO A 127 6.16 1.01 25.17
N GLY A 128 6.87 0.69 24.08
CA GLY A 128 6.76 -0.61 23.40
C GLY A 128 5.58 -0.75 22.43
N ARG A 129 4.79 0.31 22.19
CA ARG A 129 3.74 0.32 21.16
C ARG A 129 4.27 0.85 19.84
N LEU A 130 3.89 0.19 18.77
CA LEU A 130 4.25 0.53 17.40
C LEU A 130 3.00 0.89 16.60
N ALA A 131 3.15 1.81 15.64
CA ALA A 131 2.09 2.10 14.70
C ALA A 131 1.99 1.00 13.64
N VAL A 132 0.76 0.58 13.35
CA VAL A 132 0.43 -0.41 12.31
C VAL A 132 -0.05 0.28 11.04
N THR A 133 -0.95 1.25 11.19
CA THR A 133 -1.50 2.05 10.08
C THR A 133 -1.81 3.46 10.55
N VAL A 134 -1.89 4.39 9.60
CA VAL A 134 -2.26 5.79 9.82
C VAL A 134 -3.39 6.20 8.91
N ASP A 135 -4.19 7.17 9.35
CA ASP A 135 -5.15 7.87 8.52
C ASP A 135 -5.17 9.36 8.85
N ALA A 136 -5.50 10.20 7.88
CA ALA A 136 -5.49 11.65 8.02
C ALA A 136 -6.83 12.25 7.60
N GLY A 137 -7.42 13.05 8.49
CA GLY A 137 -8.49 13.99 8.15
C GLY A 137 -7.91 15.35 7.76
N GLY A 138 -8.78 16.34 7.54
CA GLY A 138 -8.35 17.69 7.12
C GLY A 138 -7.27 18.30 8.03
N SER A 139 -7.45 18.23 9.35
CA SER A 139 -6.49 18.81 10.31
C SER A 139 -6.11 17.87 11.46
N PHE A 140 -6.42 16.59 11.35
CA PHE A 140 -6.13 15.59 12.38
C PHE A 140 -5.58 14.31 11.78
N THR A 141 -4.88 13.54 12.60
CA THR A 141 -4.26 12.27 12.22
C THR A 141 -4.64 11.20 13.24
N LEU A 142 -4.93 10.00 12.76
CA LEU A 142 -5.20 8.81 13.55
C LEU A 142 -4.11 7.79 13.28
N ALA A 143 -3.76 7.02 14.31
CA ALA A 143 -2.87 5.87 14.18
C ALA A 143 -3.48 4.68 14.91
N LEU A 144 -3.48 3.52 14.27
CA LEU A 144 -3.76 2.24 14.92
C LEU A 144 -2.44 1.69 15.46
N LEU A 145 -2.43 1.32 16.73
CA LEU A 145 -1.27 0.76 17.41
C LEU A 145 -1.46 -0.74 17.67
N ASP A 146 -0.37 -1.49 17.75
CA ASP A 146 -0.31 -2.95 17.96
C ASP A 146 -0.79 -3.45 19.33
#